data_AF-S4R3R3-F1
#
_entry.id   AF-S4R3R3-F1
#
_cell.length_a   1.000
_cell.length_b   1.000
_cell.length_c   1.000
_cell.angle_alpha   90.00
_cell.angle_beta   90.00
_cell.angle_gamma   90.00
#
_symmetry.space_group_name_H-M   'P 1'
#
loop_
_entity.id
_entity.type
_entity.pdbx_description
1 polymer ?
#
loop_
_entity_poly.entity_id
_entity_poly.type
_entity_poly.pdbx_seq_one_letter_code
_entity_poly.pdbx_strand_id
1 'polypeptide(L)'
;MPKVKALQCALALEISSVTCPGVVLKDKEDIYLSICVFGQYKKTQCVPATFPLVFNARMVFEKVFPDAVDPGDVVTQLEWYLSCSG
;
A
#
# COMPACT_ATOMS: atom_id res chain seq x y z
N MET A 1 -10.71 34.06 -4.06
CA MET A 1 -10.07 33.07 -3.18
C MET A 1 -8.75 32.66 -3.81
N PRO A 2 -7.60 32.75 -3.12
CA PRO A 2 -6.32 32.34 -3.69
C PRO A 2 -6.30 30.81 -3.89
N LYS A 3 -5.77 30.34 -5.03
CA LYS A 3 -5.55 28.92 -5.28
C LYS A 3 -4.37 28.47 -4.43
N VAL A 4 -4.63 27.74 -3.34
CA VAL A 4 -3.58 27.09 -2.55
C VAL A 4 -2.99 25.98 -3.41
N LYS A 5 -1.67 25.97 -3.60
CA LYS A 5 -0.97 24.86 -4.24
C LYS A 5 -0.81 23.77 -3.20
N ALA A 6 -1.24 22.55 -3.53
CA ALA A 6 -1.07 21.37 -2.69
C ALA A 6 -0.21 20.36 -3.44
N LEU A 7 0.53 19.54 -2.69
CA LEU A 7 1.32 18.45 -3.27
C LEU A 7 0.52 17.14 -3.24
N GLN A 8 0.64 16.38 -4.32
CA GLN A 8 0.06 15.04 -4.42
C GLN A 8 1.20 14.02 -4.47
N CYS A 9 1.15 13.03 -3.58
CA CYS A 9 2.03 11.86 -3.64
C CYS A 9 1.24 10.68 -4.19
N ALA A 10 1.81 9.98 -5.16
CA ALA A 10 1.26 8.77 -5.73
C ALA A 10 2.26 7.61 -5.59
N LEU A 11 1.80 6.47 -5.05
CA LEU A 11 2.55 5.23 -5.00
C LEU A 11 1.91 4.22 -5.94
N ALA A 12 2.67 3.75 -6.94
CA ALA A 12 2.33 2.58 -7.71
C ALA A 12 3.00 1.35 -7.08
N LEU A 13 2.19 0.39 -6.62
CA LEU A 13 2.64 -0.87 -6.04
C LEU A 13 2.34 -2.00 -7.02
N GLU A 14 3.37 -2.77 -7.35
CA GLU A 14 3.27 -3.96 -8.20
C GLU A 14 3.69 -5.19 -7.39
N ILE A 15 2.80 -6.18 -7.30
CA ILE A 15 3.01 -7.42 -6.55
C ILE A 15 2.88 -8.57 -7.53
N SER A 16 4.00 -9.22 -7.85
CA SER A 16 4.01 -10.42 -8.68
C SER A 16 3.56 -11.64 -7.89
N SER A 17 4.32 -12.01 -6.85
CA SER A 17 4.06 -13.21 -6.05
C SER A 17 4.64 -13.11 -4.64
N VAL A 18 4.05 -13.87 -3.71
CA VAL A 18 4.62 -14.13 -2.38
C VAL A 18 5.09 -15.58 -2.31
N THR A 19 6.33 -15.80 -1.87
CA THR A 19 6.94 -17.13 -1.76
C THR A 19 7.39 -17.39 -0.33
N CYS A 20 7.18 -18.61 0.18
CA CYS A 20 7.68 -19.02 1.48
C CYS A 20 8.13 -20.50 1.44
N PRO A 21 9.42 -20.77 1.17
CA PRO A 21 9.93 -22.13 1.08
C PRO A 21 9.77 -22.91 2.39
N GLY A 22 9.41 -24.19 2.31
CA GLY A 22 9.28 -25.07 3.48
C GLY A 22 8.02 -24.86 4.33
N VAL A 23 7.13 -23.95 3.93
CA VAL A 23 5.86 -23.70 4.62
C VAL A 23 4.71 -24.24 3.79
N VAL A 24 3.80 -24.96 4.46
CA VAL A 24 2.50 -25.35 3.93
C VAL A 24 1.44 -24.57 4.67
N LEU A 25 0.59 -23.86 3.93
CA LEU A 25 -0.55 -23.15 4.50
C LEU A 25 -1.57 -24.20 4.98
N LYS A 26 -1.98 -24.09 6.25
CA LYS A 26 -2.86 -25.08 6.89
C LYS A 26 -4.28 -25.01 6.35
N ASP A 27 -4.72 -23.81 6.01
CA ASP A 27 -6.05 -23.54 5.46
C ASP A 27 -6.02 -23.66 3.94
N LYS A 28 -7.07 -24.29 3.40
CA LYS A 28 -7.25 -24.47 1.95
C LYS A 28 -8.11 -23.38 1.31
N GLU A 29 -8.53 -22.39 2.08
CA GLU A 29 -9.30 -21.25 1.57
C GLU A 29 -8.41 -20.33 0.74
N ASP A 30 -8.98 -19.65 -0.25
CA ASP A 30 -8.21 -18.72 -1.05
C ASP A 30 -7.74 -17.52 -0.22
N ILE A 31 -6.51 -17.06 -0.49
CA ILE A 31 -5.84 -15.98 0.24
C ILE A 31 -5.81 -14.72 -0.62
N TYR A 32 -5.91 -13.56 0.02
CA TYR A 32 -5.68 -12.26 -0.60
C TYR A 32 -4.71 -11.42 0.23
N LEU A 33 -4.11 -10.40 -0.38
CA LEU A 33 -3.34 -9.39 0.33
C LEU A 33 -4.22 -8.17 0.58
N SER A 34 -4.22 -7.68 1.83
CA SER A 34 -4.78 -6.38 2.19
C SER A 34 -3.63 -5.40 2.42
N ILE A 35 -3.54 -4.37 1.59
CA ILE A 35 -2.47 -3.38 1.62
C ILE A 35 -3.03 -2.06 2.15
N CYS A 36 -2.35 -1.48 3.14
CA CYS A 36 -2.65 -0.16 3.68
C CYS A 36 -1.52 0.81 3.35
N VAL A 37 -1.83 1.87 2.60
CA VAL A 37 -0.90 2.96 2.29
C VAL A 37 -1.65 4.27 2.38
N PHE A 38 -1.06 5.29 3.01
CA PHE A 38 -1.70 6.60 3.20
C PHE A 38 -3.07 6.54 3.91
N GLY A 39 -3.30 5.51 4.73
CA GLY A 39 -4.59 5.24 5.38
C GLY A 39 -5.67 4.64 4.46
N GLN A 40 -5.34 4.37 3.19
CA GLN A 40 -6.21 3.70 2.24
C GLN A 40 -5.95 2.21 2.23
N TYR A 41 -7.03 1.43 2.29
CA TYR A 41 -6.97 -0.02 2.19
C TYR A 41 -7.37 -0.48 0.79
N LYS A 42 -6.54 -1.33 0.18
CA LYS A 42 -6.87 -2.02 -1.08
C LYS A 42 -6.55 -3.50 -0.95
N LYS A 43 -7.35 -4.33 -1.61
CA LYS A 43 -7.22 -5.79 -1.57
C LYS A 43 -6.93 -6.35 -2.95
N THR A 44 -6.12 -7.40 -3.03
CA THR A 44 -5.97 -8.19 -4.26
C THR A 44 -7.19 -9.09 -4.48
N GLN A 45 -7.27 -9.72 -5.64
CA GLN A 45 -8.12 -10.90 -5.80
C GLN A 45 -7.61 -12.04 -4.91
N CYS A 46 -8.52 -12.96 -4.57
CA CYS A 46 -8.15 -14.18 -3.85
C CYS A 46 -7.44 -15.15 -4.81
N VAL A 47 -6.44 -15.86 -4.29
CA VAL A 47 -5.63 -16.85 -5.02
C VAL A 47 -5.52 -18.12 -4.19
N PRO A 48 -5.27 -19.29 -4.81
CA PRO A 48 -5.12 -20.53 -4.06
C PRO A 48 -4.05 -20.42 -2.98
N ALA A 49 -4.31 -20.97 -1.80
CA ALA A 49 -3.39 -21.02 -0.66
C ALA A 49 -2.23 -22.02 -0.86
N THR A 50 -1.51 -21.91 -1.97
CA THR A 50 -0.36 -22.75 -2.31
C THR A 50 0.77 -21.88 -2.81
N PHE A 51 1.94 -21.99 -2.17
CA PHE A 51 3.09 -21.21 -2.60
C PHE A 51 3.64 -21.71 -3.96
N PRO A 52 4.08 -20.79 -4.84
CA PRO A 52 4.03 -19.34 -4.70
C PRO A 52 2.61 -18.77 -4.85
N LEU A 53 2.22 -17.82 -4.00
CA LEU A 53 0.95 -17.10 -4.12
C LEU A 53 1.12 -16.04 -5.22
N VAL A 54 0.59 -16.31 -6.42
CA VAL A 54 0.76 -15.42 -7.59
C VAL A 54 -0.40 -14.44 -7.68
N PHE A 55 -0.13 -13.15 -7.49
CA PHE A 55 -1.14 -12.10 -7.49
C PHE A 55 -1.16 -11.28 -8.79
N ASN A 56 0.00 -11.03 -9.39
CA ASN A 56 0.16 -10.14 -10.55
C ASN A 56 -0.67 -8.84 -10.44
N ALA A 57 -0.69 -8.26 -9.24
CA ALA A 57 -1.55 -7.15 -8.89
C ALA A 57 -0.81 -5.83 -9.06
N ARG A 58 -1.51 -4.84 -9.62
CA ARG A 58 -1.08 -3.44 -9.64
C ARG A 58 -2.07 -2.58 -8.89
N MET A 59 -1.56 -1.73 -8.00
CA MET A 59 -2.36 -0.81 -7.20
C MET A 59 -1.74 0.58 -7.23
N VAL A 60 -2.57 1.62 -7.25
CA VAL A 60 -2.10 3.01 -7.14
C VAL A 60 -2.75 3.64 -5.92
N PHE A 61 -1.96 4.23 -5.04
CA PHE A 61 -2.42 4.97 -3.86
C PHE A 61 -2.05 6.43 -4.02
N GLU A 62 -3.00 7.33 -3.78
CA GLU A 62 -2.78 8.77 -3.97
C GLU A 62 -3.20 9.52 -2.71
N LYS A 63 -2.36 10.44 -2.24
CA LYS A 63 -2.70 11.33 -1.13
C LYS A 63 -2.32 12.75 -1.48
N VAL A 64 -3.27 13.65 -1.26
CA VAL A 64 -3.04 15.09 -1.32
C VAL A 64 -2.62 15.58 0.07
N PHE A 65 -1.57 16.39 0.10
CA PHE A 65 -1.03 17.05 1.28
C PHE A 65 -1.35 18.54 1.16
N PRO A 66 -2.50 18.99 1.68
CA PRO A 66 -3.00 20.35 1.44
C PRO A 66 -2.09 21.42 2.06
N ASP A 67 -1.40 21.10 3.15
CA ASP A 67 -0.53 22.02 3.89
C ASP A 67 0.95 21.90 3.51
N ALA A 68 1.30 20.98 2.61
CA ALA A 68 2.67 20.81 2.16
C ALA A 68 3.01 21.84 1.08
N VAL A 69 4.05 22.63 1.34
CA VAL A 69 4.55 23.67 0.44
C VAL A 69 5.69 23.13 -0.43
N ASP A 70 6.47 22.18 0.09
CA ASP A 70 7.53 21.48 -0.63
C ASP A 70 7.57 19.97 -0.32
N PRO A 71 8.36 19.17 -1.06
CA PRO A 71 8.45 17.73 -0.83
C PRO A 71 8.97 17.32 0.56
N GLY A 72 9.74 18.18 1.24
CA GLY A 72 10.20 17.96 2.61
C GLY A 72 9.05 17.91 3.60
N ASP A 73 8.06 18.81 3.45
CA ASP A 73 6.83 18.78 4.27
C ASP A 73 6.06 17.45 4.13
N VAL A 74 6.02 16.91 2.91
CA VAL A 74 5.40 15.59 2.64
C VAL A 74 6.14 14.49 3.38
N VAL A 75 7.48 14.49 3.33
CA VAL A 75 8.32 13.51 4.06
C VAL A 75 8.05 13.58 5.56
N THR A 76 8.10 14.78 6.15
CA THR A 76 7.83 14.96 7.57
C THR A 76 6.45 14.42 7.94
N GLN A 77 5.39 14.76 7.19
CA GLN A 77 4.05 14.22 7.45
C GLN A 77 3.99 12.69 7.35
N LEU A 78 4.68 12.07 6.40
CA LEU A 78 4.76 10.61 6.28
C LEU A 78 5.47 9.95 7.46
N GLU A 79 6.55 10.54 7.98
CA GLU A 79 7.26 10.06 9.16
C GLU A 79 6.39 10.11 10.43
N TRP A 80 5.58 11.17 10.58
CA TRP A 80 4.58 11.27 11.65
C TRP A 80 3.56 10.13 11.57
N TYR A 81 3.04 9.83 10.37
CA TYR A 81 2.11 8.72 10.19
C TYR A 81 2.72 7.38 10.63
N LEU A 82 3.97 7.10 10.29
CA LEU A 82 4.65 5.86 10.72
C LEU A 82 4.78 5.77 12.24
N SER A 83 5.03 6.90 12.90
CA SER A 83 5.23 6.98 14.36
C SER A 83 3.93 6.78 15.15
N CYS A 84 2.77 7.15 14.59
CA CYS A 84 1.47 7.00 15.24
C CYS A 84 0.71 5.72 14.85
N SER A 85 1.22 4.95 13.88
CA SER A 85 0.60 3.70 13.39
C SER A 85 1.12 2.44 14.10
N GLY A 86 2.01 2.60 15.09
CA GLY A 86 2.65 1.53 15.85
C GLY A 86 1.96 1.22 17.17
#